data_AF-A0A960I5V9-F1
#
_entry.id   AF-A0A960I5V9-F1
#
_cell.length_a   1.000
_cell.length_b   1.000
_cell.length_c   1.000
_cell.angle_alpha   90.00
_cell.angle_beta   90.00
_cell.angle_gamma   90.00
#
_symmetry.space_group_name_H-M   'P 1'
#
loop_
_entity.id
_entity.type
_entity.pdbx_description
1 polymer ?
#
loop_
_entity_poly.entity_id
_entity_poly.type
_entity_poly.pdbx_seq_one_letter_code
_entity_poly.pdbx_strand_id
1 'polypeptide(L)'
;NKFPGFPRQGWVKWGDGRAENLRSAFLPVVALSLTEIAQFTRLLRSDMISTLQEDYVLSARAKGMPVWHILLRHALRPSSFSLITLAGVALGRLIGGTVIMESIFRLPGMGTWIIDAVSIKEFRIVQAGVLVIAVSYVVINTIVDLSYAYLDPRIRRAKD
;
A
#
# COMPACT_ATOMS: atom_id res chain seq x y z
N ASN A 1 -32.18 2.43 4.91
CA ASN A 1 -31.57 2.45 3.57
C ASN A 1 -30.31 3.30 3.52
N LYS A 2 -29.15 2.78 3.94
CA LYS A 2 -28.05 3.62 4.47
C LYS A 2 -27.02 4.22 3.49
N PHE A 3 -27.01 3.93 2.18
CA PHE A 3 -26.14 4.67 1.21
C PHE A 3 -26.75 4.73 -0.20
N PRO A 4 -27.35 5.87 -0.62
CA PRO A 4 -27.99 6.04 -1.93
C PRO A 4 -27.06 6.57 -3.05
N GLY A 5 -25.82 6.96 -2.76
CA GLY A 5 -24.97 7.72 -3.69
C GLY A 5 -23.88 6.94 -4.45
N PHE A 6 -23.68 5.65 -4.19
CA PHE A 6 -22.60 4.87 -4.80
C PHE A 6 -23.12 3.58 -5.46
N PRO A 7 -22.68 3.27 -6.69
CA PRO A 7 -23.00 2.00 -7.33
C PRO A 7 -22.40 0.86 -6.50
N ARG A 8 -23.25 -0.02 -5.98
CA ARG A 8 -22.85 -1.15 -5.12
C ARG A 8 -22.26 -2.30 -5.93
N GLN A 9 -22.56 -2.33 -7.22
CA GLN A 9 -22.19 -3.38 -8.16
C GLN A 9 -22.01 -2.77 -9.56
N GLY A 10 -21.07 -3.32 -10.32
CA GLY A 10 -20.84 -2.95 -11.71
C GLY A 10 -19.62 -2.05 -11.89
N TRP A 11 -18.73 -2.47 -12.78
CA TRP A 11 -17.58 -1.71 -13.22
C TRP A 11 -17.95 -0.87 -14.44
N VAL A 12 -17.79 0.44 -14.34
CA VAL A 12 -17.91 1.33 -15.51
C VAL A 12 -16.56 1.41 -16.17
N LYS A 13 -16.47 1.12 -17.48
CA LYS A 13 -15.17 1.18 -18.17
C LYS A 13 -14.68 2.62 -18.20
N TRP A 14 -13.36 2.79 -18.16
CA TRP A 14 -12.72 4.11 -18.20
C TRP A 14 -13.16 4.98 -19.39
N GLY A 15 -13.43 4.35 -20.55
CA GLY A 15 -13.89 5.03 -21.76
C GLY A 15 -15.34 5.52 -21.73
N ASP A 16 -16.19 4.93 -20.91
CA ASP A 16 -17.64 5.24 -20.87
C ASP A 16 -17.94 6.39 -19.89
N GLY A 17 -17.03 6.68 -18.96
CA GLY A 17 -17.17 7.79 -18.02
C GLY A 17 -16.15 7.74 -16.89
N ARG A 18 -15.17 8.65 -16.91
CA ARG A 18 -14.09 8.72 -15.90
C ARG A 18 -14.59 8.95 -14.48
N ALA A 19 -15.57 9.83 -14.31
CA ALA A 19 -16.14 10.13 -12.99
C ALA A 19 -16.93 8.94 -12.42
N GLU A 20 -17.67 8.24 -13.27
CA GLU A 20 -18.46 7.06 -12.92
C GLU A 20 -17.53 5.87 -12.56
N ASN A 21 -16.45 5.69 -13.32
CA ASN A 21 -15.41 4.70 -13.03
C ASN A 21 -14.79 4.92 -11.63
N LEU A 22 -14.34 6.16 -11.34
CA LEU A 22 -13.78 6.50 -10.03
C LEU A 22 -14.80 6.28 -8.89
N ARG A 23 -16.08 6.60 -9.12
CA ARG A 23 -17.16 6.33 -8.14
C ARG A 23 -17.36 4.83 -7.89
N SER A 24 -17.28 4.00 -8.94
CA SER A 24 -17.39 2.54 -8.82
C SER A 24 -16.19 1.91 -8.10
N ALA A 25 -14.99 2.49 -8.27
CA ALA A 25 -13.77 2.03 -7.61
C ALA A 25 -13.63 2.50 -6.16
N PHE A 26 -14.33 3.58 -5.77
CA PHE A 26 -14.16 4.22 -4.47
C PHE A 26 -14.44 3.29 -3.28
N LEU A 27 -15.59 2.61 -3.27
CA LEU A 27 -15.95 1.70 -2.17
C LEU A 27 -14.99 0.51 -2.02
N PRO A 28 -14.61 -0.23 -3.08
CA PRO A 28 -13.60 -1.28 -3.01
C PRO A 28 -12.25 -0.77 -2.48
N VAL A 29 -11.79 0.39 -2.97
CA VAL A 29 -10.50 0.96 -2.56
C VAL A 29 -10.52 1.38 -1.09
N VAL A 30 -11.60 2.01 -0.63
CA VAL A 30 -11.75 2.39 0.78
C VAL A 30 -11.82 1.14 1.67
N ALA A 31 -12.58 0.12 1.27
CA ALA A 31 -12.69 -1.12 2.03
C ALA A 31 -11.33 -1.84 2.17
N LEU A 32 -10.54 -1.88 1.10
CA LEU A 32 -9.23 -2.52 1.09
C LEU A 32 -8.18 -1.69 1.85
N SER A 33 -8.17 -0.37 1.66
CA SER A 33 -7.17 0.53 2.27
C SER A 33 -7.36 0.71 3.77
N LEU A 34 -8.60 0.65 4.29
CA LEU A 34 -8.86 0.88 5.72
C LEU A 34 -8.08 -0.09 6.62
N THR A 35 -7.97 -1.35 6.20
CA THR A 35 -7.21 -2.38 6.93
C THR A 35 -5.72 -2.05 6.98
N GLU A 36 -5.15 -1.60 5.87
CA GLU A 36 -3.73 -1.24 5.80
C GLU A 36 -3.44 0.08 6.52
N ILE A 37 -4.31 1.08 6.40
CA ILE A 37 -4.17 2.37 7.10
C ILE A 37 -4.01 2.18 8.60
N ALA A 38 -4.79 1.27 9.21
CA ALA A 38 -4.67 0.97 10.63
C ALA A 38 -3.28 0.41 10.99
N GLN A 39 -2.72 -0.48 10.17
CA GLN A 39 -1.41 -1.08 10.41
C GLN A 39 -0.29 -0.05 10.23
N PHE A 40 -0.32 0.72 9.15
CA PHE A 40 0.65 1.78 8.87
C PHE A 40 0.63 2.85 9.97
N THR A 41 -0.55 3.29 10.39
CA THR A 41 -0.69 4.30 11.44
C THR A 41 -0.15 3.79 12.78
N ARG A 42 -0.45 2.54 13.14
CA ARG A 42 0.04 1.92 14.37
C ARG A 42 1.56 1.81 14.38
N LEU A 43 2.16 1.35 13.29
CA LEU A 43 3.60 1.23 13.15
C LEU A 43 4.26 2.61 13.21
N LEU A 44 3.80 3.55 12.39
CA LEU A 44 4.33 4.91 12.37
C LEU A 44 4.28 5.56 13.75
N ARG A 45 3.16 5.40 14.47
CA ARG A 45 3.03 5.94 15.83
C ARG A 45 4.04 5.32 16.78
N SER A 46 4.22 4.00 16.73
CA SER A 46 5.19 3.30 17.58
C SER A 46 6.60 3.81 17.34
N ASP A 47 6.99 3.91 16.07
CA ASP A 47 8.31 4.38 15.68
C ASP A 47 8.52 5.83 16.07
N MET A 48 7.57 6.72 15.76
CA MET A 48 7.65 8.13 16.12
C MET A 48 7.78 8.35 17.63
N ILE A 49 7.08 7.56 18.47
CA ILE A 49 7.22 7.64 19.93
C ILE A 49 8.66 7.31 20.34
N SER A 50 9.24 6.23 19.80
CA SER A 50 10.63 5.84 20.10
C SER A 50 11.64 6.87 19.60
N THR A 51 11.49 7.36 18.37
CA THR A 51 12.41 8.32 17.74
C THR A 51 12.38 9.69 18.43
N LEU A 52 11.21 10.11 18.94
CA LEU A 52 11.09 11.37 19.68
C LEU A 52 11.76 11.34 21.07
N GLN A 53 12.11 10.16 21.58
CA GLN A 53 12.86 9.99 22.83
C GLN A 53 14.38 10.03 22.63
N GLU A 54 14.88 10.09 21.40
CA GLU A 54 16.31 10.10 21.12
C GLU A 54 16.98 11.46 21.45
N ASP A 55 18.23 11.41 21.89
CA ASP A 55 19.00 12.58 22.37
C ASP A 55 19.18 13.69 21.32
N TYR A 56 19.24 13.34 20.03
CA TYR A 56 19.34 14.34 18.96
C TYR A 56 18.03 15.14 18.81
N VAL A 57 16.88 14.55 19.15
CA VAL A 57 15.58 15.25 19.17
C VAL A 57 15.54 16.19 20.36
N LEU A 58 16.01 15.76 21.54
CA LEU A 58 16.13 16.62 22.71
C LEU A 58 17.03 17.82 22.43
N SER A 59 18.17 17.58 21.79
CA SER A 59 19.10 18.63 21.35
C SER A 59 18.46 19.59 20.34
N ALA A 60 17.64 19.08 19.41
CA ALA A 60 16.92 19.92 18.45
C ALA A 60 15.86 20.81 19.13
N ARG A 61 15.15 20.29 20.14
CA ARG A 61 14.22 21.08 20.97
C ARG A 61 14.94 22.14 21.77
N ALA A 62 16.09 21.82 22.38
CA ALA A 62 16.89 22.79 23.14
C ALA A 62 17.37 23.97 22.27
N LYS A 63 17.57 23.74 20.97
CA LYS A 63 17.90 24.77 19.97
C LYS A 63 16.69 25.63 19.53
N GLY A 64 15.49 25.37 20.06
CA GLY A 64 14.29 26.13 19.71
C GLY A 64 13.67 25.80 18.36
N MET A 65 14.00 24.63 17.76
CA MET A 65 13.40 24.25 16.48
C MET A 65 11.87 24.03 16.60
N PRO A 66 11.09 24.46 15.58
CA PRO A 66 9.65 24.29 15.60
C PRO A 66 9.27 22.81 15.56
N VAL A 67 8.21 22.44 16.29
CA VAL A 67 7.75 21.04 16.45
C VAL A 67 7.50 20.36 15.10
N TRP A 68 6.87 21.04 14.15
CA TRP A 68 6.63 20.49 12.81
C TRP A 68 7.91 20.12 12.06
N HIS A 69 9.00 20.90 12.22
CA HIS A 69 10.28 20.59 11.60
C HIS A 69 10.95 19.37 12.25
N ILE A 70 10.82 19.23 13.57
CA ILE A 70 11.30 18.04 14.29
C ILE A 70 10.51 16.81 13.84
N LEU A 71 9.18 16.89 13.79
CA LEU A 71 8.33 15.79 13.35
C LEU A 71 8.65 15.36 11.91
N LEU A 72 8.65 16.29 10.95
CA LEU A 72 8.81 15.95 9.52
C LEU A 72 10.24 15.55 9.15
N ARG A 73 11.26 16.16 9.76
CA ARG A 73 12.65 15.99 9.31
C ARG A 73 13.50 15.11 10.22
N HIS A 74 13.22 15.12 11.53
CA HIS A 74 14.02 14.41 12.52
C HIS A 74 13.37 13.10 12.95
N ALA A 75 12.04 13.05 13.09
CA ALA A 75 11.33 11.84 13.50
C ALA A 75 10.80 11.01 12.32
N LEU A 76 10.14 11.63 11.34
CA LEU A 76 9.50 10.91 10.23
C LEU A 76 10.50 10.22 9.29
N ARG A 77 11.67 10.83 9.08
CA ARG A 77 12.67 10.31 8.14
C ARG A 77 13.25 8.95 8.61
N PRO A 78 13.70 8.78 9.87
CA PRO A 78 14.04 7.46 10.40
C PRO A 78 12.88 6.45 10.35
N SER A 79 11.67 6.86 10.77
CA SER A 79 10.49 5.97 10.79
C SER A 79 10.02 5.55 9.39
N SER A 80 10.41 6.29 8.34
CA SER A 80 10.09 5.94 6.96
C SER A 80 10.70 4.58 6.57
N PHE A 81 11.82 4.18 7.17
CA PHE A 81 12.45 2.90 6.87
C PHE A 81 11.53 1.72 7.21
N SER A 82 10.95 1.72 8.42
CA SER A 82 10.00 0.69 8.84
C SER A 82 8.71 0.71 8.02
N LEU A 83 8.24 1.90 7.63
CA LEU A 83 7.05 2.04 6.79
C LEU A 83 7.22 1.38 5.43
N ILE A 84 8.39 1.55 4.81
CA ILE A 84 8.65 0.94 3.52
C ILE A 84 8.74 -0.60 3.67
N THR A 85 9.25 -1.10 4.81
CA THR A 85 9.33 -2.56 5.06
C THR A 85 7.92 -3.14 5.18
N LEU A 86 7.06 -2.41 5.89
CA LEU A 86 5.65 -2.76 5.99
C LEU A 86 4.95 -2.69 4.64
N ALA A 87 5.34 -1.76 3.75
CA ALA A 87 4.76 -1.65 2.42
C ALA A 87 4.98 -2.89 1.57
N GLY A 88 6.16 -3.50 1.60
CA GLY A 88 6.41 -4.78 0.91
C GLY A 88 5.45 -5.88 1.36
N VAL A 89 5.27 -6.04 2.68
CA VAL A 89 4.33 -7.04 3.24
C VAL A 89 2.87 -6.67 2.93
N ALA A 90 2.52 -5.39 2.98
CA ALA A 90 1.19 -4.89 2.67
C ALA A 90 0.80 -5.20 1.22
N LEU A 91 1.71 -5.07 0.26
CA LEU A 91 1.44 -5.40 -1.14
C LEU A 91 1.00 -6.85 -1.32
N GLY A 92 1.62 -7.80 -0.63
CA GLY A 92 1.21 -9.21 -0.67
C GLY A 92 -0.20 -9.41 -0.11
N ARG A 93 -0.52 -8.75 1.01
CA ARG A 93 -1.87 -8.78 1.60
C ARG A 93 -2.90 -8.13 0.68
N LEU A 94 -2.56 -7.02 0.02
CA LEU A 94 -3.42 -6.30 -0.89
C LEU A 94 -3.78 -7.16 -2.11
N ILE A 95 -2.82 -7.90 -2.69
CA ILE A 95 -3.09 -8.84 -3.79
C ILE A 95 -4.10 -9.90 -3.36
N GLY A 96 -3.93 -10.49 -2.18
CA GLY A 96 -4.91 -11.47 -1.65
C GLY A 96 -6.28 -10.84 -1.37
N GLY A 97 -6.29 -9.64 -0.76
CA GLY A 97 -7.51 -8.91 -0.43
C GLY A 97 -8.28 -8.42 -1.66
N THR A 98 -7.60 -8.09 -2.75
CA THR A 98 -8.25 -7.66 -3.99
C THR A 98 -9.14 -8.75 -4.57
N VAL A 99 -8.78 -10.02 -4.45
CA VAL A 99 -9.60 -11.14 -4.94
C VAL A 99 -10.96 -11.19 -4.23
N ILE A 100 -10.96 -10.92 -2.92
CA ILE A 100 -12.19 -10.84 -2.12
C ILE A 100 -13.03 -9.63 -2.58
N MET A 101 -12.41 -8.49 -2.81
CA MET A 101 -13.09 -7.28 -3.28
C MET A 101 -13.67 -7.46 -4.69
N GLU A 102 -12.97 -8.16 -5.58
CA GLU A 102 -13.46 -8.50 -6.93
C GLU A 102 -14.78 -9.29 -6.84
N SER A 103 -14.84 -10.29 -5.96
CA SER A 103 -16.05 -11.10 -5.76
C SER A 103 -17.21 -10.29 -5.13
N ILE A 104 -16.93 -9.53 -4.07
CA ILE A 104 -17.97 -8.75 -3.35
C ILE A 104 -18.57 -7.65 -4.24
N PHE A 105 -17.74 -6.93 -4.96
CA PHE A 105 -18.16 -5.78 -5.80
C PHE A 105 -18.44 -6.15 -7.26
N ARG A 106 -18.29 -7.44 -7.63
CA ARG A 106 -18.43 -7.95 -9.01
C ARG A 106 -17.57 -7.18 -10.00
N LEU A 107 -16.31 -6.96 -9.63
CA LEU A 107 -15.32 -6.30 -10.49
C LEU A 107 -14.70 -7.33 -11.43
N PRO A 108 -14.53 -7.02 -12.72
CA PRO A 108 -13.78 -7.89 -13.62
C PRO A 108 -12.30 -7.80 -13.24
N GLY A 109 -11.75 -8.88 -12.68
CA GLY A 109 -10.35 -8.90 -12.25
C GLY A 109 -9.68 -10.25 -12.46
N MET A 110 -8.36 -10.25 -12.35
CA MET A 110 -7.56 -11.45 -12.59
C MET A 110 -7.74 -12.49 -11.49
N GLY A 111 -8.03 -12.08 -10.26
CA GLY A 111 -8.19 -13.00 -9.13
C GLY A 111 -9.38 -13.93 -9.32
N THR A 112 -10.54 -13.36 -9.65
CA THR A 112 -11.77 -14.09 -9.98
C THR A 112 -11.58 -15.03 -11.17
N TRP A 113 -10.90 -14.57 -12.24
CA TRP A 113 -10.55 -15.42 -13.39
C TRP A 113 -9.69 -16.64 -13.01
N ILE A 114 -8.71 -16.45 -12.13
CA ILE A 114 -7.86 -17.56 -11.64
C ILE A 114 -8.69 -18.53 -10.79
N ILE A 115 -9.56 -18.02 -9.90
CA ILE A 115 -10.43 -18.87 -9.08
C ILE A 115 -11.34 -19.73 -9.96
N ASP A 116 -11.97 -19.14 -10.97
CA ASP A 116 -12.85 -19.87 -11.88
C ASP A 116 -12.07 -20.97 -12.61
N ALA A 117 -10.86 -20.68 -13.07
CA ALA A 117 -9.97 -21.66 -13.71
C ALA A 117 -9.58 -22.82 -12.77
N VAL A 118 -9.40 -22.55 -11.47
CA VAL A 118 -9.17 -23.61 -10.47
C VAL A 118 -10.39 -24.52 -10.38
N SER A 119 -11.61 -23.97 -10.37
CA SER A 119 -12.84 -24.75 -10.29
C SER A 119 -13.03 -25.71 -11.47
N ILE A 120 -12.65 -25.28 -12.68
CA ILE A 120 -12.71 -26.12 -13.89
C ILE A 120 -11.43 -26.93 -14.15
N LYS A 121 -10.47 -26.91 -13.20
CA LYS A 121 -9.18 -27.62 -13.27
C LYS A 121 -8.33 -27.26 -14.49
N GLU A 122 -8.44 -26.04 -14.99
CA GLU A 122 -7.61 -25.55 -16.09
C GLU A 122 -6.28 -25.00 -15.56
N PHE A 123 -5.37 -25.91 -15.23
CA PHE A 123 -4.06 -25.58 -14.66
C PHE A 123 -3.22 -24.60 -15.49
N ARG A 124 -3.40 -24.58 -16.82
CA ARG A 124 -2.71 -23.63 -17.71
C ARG A 124 -3.07 -22.18 -17.41
N ILE A 125 -4.35 -21.87 -17.21
CA ILE A 125 -4.81 -20.52 -16.91
C ILE A 125 -4.35 -20.12 -15.50
N VAL A 126 -4.45 -21.04 -14.54
CA VAL A 126 -3.97 -20.82 -13.17
C VAL A 126 -2.48 -20.47 -13.16
N GLN A 127 -1.65 -21.25 -13.85
CA GLN A 127 -0.21 -21.00 -13.94
C GLN A 127 0.10 -19.65 -14.61
N ALA A 128 -0.56 -19.33 -15.72
CA ALA A 128 -0.37 -18.07 -16.41
C ALA A 128 -0.75 -16.86 -15.52
N GLY A 129 -1.89 -16.94 -14.84
CA GLY A 129 -2.35 -15.89 -13.92
C GLY A 129 -1.43 -15.72 -12.72
N VAL A 130 -1.01 -16.82 -12.09
CA VAL A 130 -0.07 -16.79 -10.96
C VAL A 130 1.29 -16.23 -11.39
N LEU A 131 1.78 -16.59 -12.58
CA LEU A 131 3.04 -16.04 -13.11
C LEU A 131 2.97 -14.52 -13.29
N VAL A 132 1.87 -14.01 -13.88
CA VAL A 132 1.67 -12.56 -14.06
C VAL A 132 1.64 -11.84 -12.72
N ILE A 133 0.93 -12.38 -11.73
CA ILE A 133 0.89 -11.82 -10.37
C ILE A 133 2.27 -11.84 -9.73
N ALA A 134 3.00 -12.95 -9.84
CA ALA A 134 4.34 -13.10 -9.26
C ALA A 134 5.34 -12.11 -9.88
N VAL A 135 5.36 -11.99 -11.21
CA VAL A 135 6.22 -11.02 -11.90
C VAL A 135 5.86 -9.59 -11.49
N SER A 136 4.57 -9.25 -11.45
CA SER A 136 4.10 -7.94 -11.01
C SER A 136 4.54 -7.64 -9.57
N TYR A 137 4.44 -8.63 -8.68
CA TYR A 137 4.88 -8.52 -7.29
C TYR A 137 6.39 -8.27 -7.17
N VAL A 138 7.21 -8.98 -7.96
CA VAL A 138 8.66 -8.77 -8.00
C VAL A 138 8.99 -7.37 -8.52
N VAL A 139 8.34 -6.92 -9.60
CA VAL A 139 8.54 -5.57 -10.16
C VAL A 139 8.21 -4.50 -9.12
N ILE A 140 7.07 -4.61 -8.45
CA ILE A 140 6.66 -3.62 -7.45
C ILE A 140 7.64 -3.63 -6.25
N ASN A 141 8.01 -4.80 -5.73
CA ASN A 141 9.00 -4.84 -4.63
C ASN A 141 10.36 -4.29 -5.06
N THR A 142 10.78 -4.55 -6.30
CA THR A 142 12.02 -3.94 -6.84
C THR A 142 11.93 -2.42 -6.88
N ILE A 143 10.76 -1.85 -7.22
CA ILE A 143 10.53 -0.39 -7.17
C ILE A 143 10.58 0.12 -5.73
N VAL A 144 9.99 -0.62 -4.78
CA VAL A 144 10.03 -0.28 -3.35
C VAL A 144 11.48 -0.29 -2.83
N ASP A 145 12.23 -1.34 -3.14
CA ASP A 145 13.66 -1.49 -2.82
C ASP A 145 14.50 -0.37 -3.45
N LEU A 146 14.24 0.00 -4.71
CA LEU A 146 14.92 1.12 -5.35
C LEU A 146 14.54 2.47 -4.72
N SER A 147 13.29 2.61 -4.27
CA SER A 147 12.84 3.81 -3.56
C SER A 147 13.61 3.98 -2.24
N TYR A 148 13.94 2.88 -1.54
CA TYR A 148 14.86 2.95 -0.40
C TYR A 148 16.22 3.52 -0.77
N ALA A 149 16.81 3.07 -1.88
CA ALA A 149 18.13 3.55 -2.30
C ALA A 149 18.15 5.07 -2.56
N TYR A 150 17.01 5.64 -2.97
CA TYR A 150 16.85 7.08 -3.15
C TYR A 150 16.59 7.84 -1.85
N LEU A 151 15.83 7.24 -0.93
CA LEU A 151 15.44 7.85 0.35
C LEU A 151 16.56 7.78 1.41
N ASP A 152 17.48 6.81 1.31
CA ASP A 152 18.54 6.60 2.28
C ASP A 152 19.86 7.34 1.92
N PRO A 153 20.19 8.46 2.61
CA PRO A 153 21.47 9.13 2.45
C PRO A 153 22.64 8.39 3.14
N ARG A 154 22.41 7.33 3.91
CA ARG A 154 23.48 6.57 4.60
C ARG A 154 24.29 5.69 3.66
N ILE A 155 23.66 5.14 2.61
CA ILE A 155 24.35 4.38 1.54
C ILE A 155 25.42 5.25 0.87
N ARG A 156 25.19 6.57 0.80
CA ARG A 156 26.13 7.54 0.24
C ARG A 156 27.33 7.85 1.16
N ARG A 157 27.24 7.60 2.47
CA ARG A 157 28.33 7.83 3.43
C ARG A 157 29.26 6.63 3.63
N ALA A 158 28.88 5.44 3.17
CA ALA A 158 29.74 4.25 3.21
C ALA A 158 30.77 4.22 2.05
N LYS A 159 30.79 5.26 1.21
CA LYS A 159 31.70 5.40 0.06
C LYS A 159 32.79 6.47 0.23
N ASP A 160 32.84 7.12 1.40
CA ASP A 160 33.88 8.06 1.81
C ASP A 160 34.64 7.49 3.02
#